data_AF-A0A9P7CQ66-F1
#
_entry.id   AF-A0A9P7CQ66-F1
#
_cell.length_a   1.000
_cell.length_b   1.000
_cell.length_c   1.000
_cell.angle_alpha   90.00
_cell.angle_beta   90.00
_cell.angle_gamma   90.00
#
_symmetry.space_group_name_H-M   'P 1'
#
loop_
_entity.id
_entity.type
_entity.pdbx_description
1 polymer ?
#
loop_
_entity_poly.entity_id
_entity_poly.type
_entity_poly.pdbx_seq_one_letter_code
_entity_poly.pdbx_strand_id
1 'polypeptide(L)'
;MTTPIPDPIAVDGASISAYMKEQKSANLALVKHFAKQSDAVSATFKGLNSSGFIIIYTTPDNKEHEAFIEYNVSITKVEDVLPVLRAMTKEAEESVGMPNSLTGLPPLKAVKSATEVQKAQEEEIERLHHHNSSKETKSNALDVFYPADLHWQVLIALGLGTNALLAYASDEFLRENVPSFLFSIRQILTASLIRKIFQGALICHATEGLIALSICLNRNCYSVSNVCKWTVSTTLFGAASMSKLLDQGKRIRSGH
;
A
#
# COMPACT_ATOMS: atom_id res chain seq x y z
N MET A 1 15.68 -14.30 -13.70
CA MET A 1 16.50 -14.82 -12.58
C MET A 1 15.52 -15.36 -11.56
N THR A 2 15.40 -16.68 -11.47
CA THR A 2 14.55 -17.34 -10.45
C THR A 2 15.24 -17.15 -9.10
N THR A 3 14.59 -16.44 -8.18
CA THR A 3 15.05 -16.37 -6.79
C THR A 3 15.14 -17.80 -6.23
N PRO A 4 16.27 -18.22 -5.65
CA PRO A 4 16.39 -19.55 -5.08
C PRO A 4 15.31 -19.73 -4.00
N ILE A 5 14.59 -20.84 -4.08
CA ILE A 5 13.56 -21.20 -3.11
C ILE A 5 14.23 -21.26 -1.72
N PRO A 6 13.74 -20.50 -0.73
CA PRO A 6 14.30 -20.54 0.62
C PRO A 6 14.24 -21.96 1.19
N ASP A 7 15.30 -22.39 1.87
CA ASP A 7 15.34 -23.69 2.54
C ASP A 7 14.21 -23.75 3.59
N PRO A 8 13.27 -24.71 3.49
CA PRO A 8 12.12 -24.79 4.40
C PRO A 8 12.53 -25.00 5.86
N ILE A 9 13.66 -25.67 6.10
CA ILE A 9 14.21 -25.90 7.43
C ILE A 9 14.76 -24.61 8.04
N ALA A 10 15.31 -23.73 7.21
CA ALA A 10 15.79 -22.43 7.66
C ALA A 10 14.65 -21.48 8.06
N VAL A 11 13.50 -21.57 7.38
CA VAL A 11 12.31 -20.76 7.68
C VAL A 11 11.59 -21.29 8.93
N ASP A 12 11.28 -22.58 8.97
CA ASP A 12 10.49 -23.17 10.06
C ASP A 12 11.33 -23.48 11.32
N GLY A 13 12.66 -23.53 11.20
CA GLY A 13 13.61 -23.91 12.27
C GLY A 13 14.02 -22.78 13.22
N ALA A 14 13.40 -21.59 13.14
CA ALA A 14 13.74 -20.43 13.95
C ALA A 14 13.62 -20.69 15.46
N SER A 15 12.58 -21.40 15.87
CA SER A 15 12.31 -21.81 17.25
C SER A 15 13.36 -22.79 17.80
N ILE A 16 13.83 -23.72 16.95
CA ILE A 16 14.91 -24.65 17.28
C ILE A 16 16.22 -23.90 17.43
N SER A 17 16.50 -22.95 16.54
CA SER A 17 17.70 -22.10 16.61
C SER A 17 17.72 -21.26 17.89
N ALA A 18 16.58 -20.67 18.28
CA ALA A 18 16.44 -19.93 19.53
C ALA A 18 16.68 -20.82 20.76
N TYR A 19 16.14 -22.04 20.75
CA TYR A 19 16.40 -23.00 21.83
C TYR A 19 17.89 -23.36 21.95
N MET A 20 18.54 -23.69 20.83
CA MET A 20 19.95 -24.08 20.82
C MET A 20 20.88 -22.93 21.20
N LYS A 21 20.49 -21.68 20.92
CA LYS A 21 21.23 -20.49 21.34
C LYS A 21 21.46 -20.42 22.86
N GLU A 22 20.49 -20.89 23.64
CA GLU A 22 20.58 -20.95 25.10
C GLU A 22 21.50 -22.07 25.60
N GLN A 23 21.81 -23.08 24.77
CA GLN A 23 22.60 -24.25 25.13
C GLN A 23 24.11 -24.00 24.92
N LYS A 24 24.67 -23.02 25.63
CA LYS A 24 26.06 -22.55 25.44
C LYS A 24 27.11 -23.66 25.59
N SER A 25 26.94 -24.56 26.56
CA SER A 25 27.86 -25.69 26.79
C SER A 25 27.83 -26.68 25.63
N ALA A 26 26.64 -27.08 25.18
CA ALA A 26 26.45 -27.93 24.00
C ALA A 26 27.10 -27.33 22.75
N ASN A 27 26.86 -26.04 22.50
CA ASN A 27 27.43 -25.34 21.34
C ASN A 27 28.96 -25.34 21.37
N LEU A 28 29.56 -25.20 22.56
CA LEU A 28 31.01 -25.23 22.72
C LEU A 28 31.57 -26.62 22.43
N ALA A 29 30.92 -27.68 22.92
CA ALA A 29 31.31 -29.05 22.62
C ALA A 29 31.24 -29.33 21.10
N LEU A 30 30.15 -28.93 20.44
CA LEU A 30 29.96 -29.08 19.00
C LEU A 30 31.09 -28.42 18.19
N VAL A 31 31.49 -27.19 18.55
CA VAL A 31 32.60 -26.48 17.89
C VAL A 31 33.94 -27.18 18.13
N LYS A 32 34.22 -27.59 19.37
CA LYS A 32 35.48 -28.27 19.71
C LYS A 32 35.63 -29.59 18.97
N HIS A 33 34.55 -30.35 18.86
CA HIS A 33 34.55 -31.67 18.23
C HIS A 33 34.44 -31.60 16.70
N PHE A 34 33.36 -31.01 16.16
CA PHE A 34 33.07 -31.07 14.72
C PHE A 34 33.81 -29.99 13.91
N ALA A 35 33.99 -28.78 14.45
CA ALA A 35 34.78 -27.74 13.78
C ALA A 35 36.29 -27.85 14.08
N LYS A 36 36.69 -28.80 14.95
CA LYS A 36 38.08 -29.07 15.37
C LYS A 36 38.79 -27.86 15.99
N GLN A 37 38.04 -26.98 16.66
CA GLN A 37 38.56 -25.76 17.30
C GLN A 37 38.70 -25.97 18.81
N SER A 38 39.73 -26.69 19.24
CA SER A 38 39.90 -27.09 20.65
C SER A 38 40.10 -25.92 21.62
N ASP A 39 40.63 -24.80 21.12
CA ASP A 39 40.93 -23.56 21.83
C ASP A 39 39.71 -22.65 22.02
N ALA A 40 38.55 -22.96 21.41
CA ALA A 40 37.33 -22.19 21.61
C ALA A 40 36.96 -22.06 23.10
N VAL A 41 36.58 -20.85 23.51
CA VAL A 41 36.21 -20.52 24.89
C VAL A 41 34.71 -20.33 25.10
N SER A 42 33.98 -19.93 24.06
CA SER A 42 32.52 -19.77 24.08
C SER A 42 31.94 -20.02 22.69
N ALA A 43 30.66 -20.36 22.63
CA ALA A 43 29.96 -20.64 21.38
C ALA A 43 28.46 -20.34 21.47
N THR A 44 27.89 -19.80 20.39
CA THR A 44 26.49 -19.37 20.29
C THR A 44 25.89 -19.84 18.97
N PHE A 45 24.78 -20.56 19.03
CA PHE A 45 24.04 -21.00 17.85
C PHE A 45 23.42 -19.82 17.10
N LYS A 46 23.61 -19.75 15.77
CA LYS A 46 23.13 -18.64 14.92
C LYS A 46 21.90 -19.03 14.11
N GLY A 47 21.91 -20.20 13.49
CA GLY A 47 20.84 -20.65 12.59
C GLY A 47 21.15 -22.00 11.99
N LEU A 48 20.18 -22.56 11.28
CA LEU A 48 20.25 -23.89 10.68
C LEU A 48 19.53 -23.94 9.34
N ASN A 49 19.83 -24.94 8.53
CA ASN A 49 19.17 -25.23 7.25
C ASN A 49 19.06 -26.76 7.08
N SER A 50 18.74 -27.28 5.90
CA SER A 50 18.63 -28.72 5.64
C SER A 50 19.97 -29.47 5.65
N SER A 51 21.08 -28.76 5.47
CA SER A 51 22.43 -29.32 5.31
C SER A 51 23.26 -29.29 6.59
N GLY A 52 22.98 -28.34 7.47
CA GLY A 52 23.75 -28.16 8.71
C GLY A 52 23.32 -26.94 9.50
N PHE A 53 24.21 -26.48 10.37
CA PHE A 53 23.96 -25.35 11.25
C PHE A 53 25.21 -24.50 11.46
N ILE A 54 24.98 -23.25 11.84
CA ILE A 54 26.01 -22.24 12.02
C ILE A 54 26.15 -21.92 13.52
N ILE A 55 27.39 -21.98 14.01
CA ILE A 55 27.75 -21.56 15.37
C ILE A 55 28.81 -20.46 15.28
N ILE A 56 28.60 -19.39 16.03
CA ILE A 56 29.60 -18.35 16.26
C ILE A 56 30.38 -18.73 17.51
N TYR A 57 31.71 -18.76 17.45
CA TYR A 57 32.56 -19.08 18.59
C TYR A 57 33.64 -18.03 18.82
N THR A 58 34.11 -17.93 20.05
CA THR A 58 35.16 -17.00 20.45
C THR A 58 36.41 -17.78 20.88
N THR A 59 37.59 -17.29 20.51
CA THR A 59 38.91 -17.83 20.92
C THR A 59 39.47 -17.07 22.14
N PRO A 60 40.58 -17.50 22.77
CA PRO A 60 41.15 -16.82 23.93
C PRO A 60 41.56 -15.37 23.65
N ASP A 61 41.84 -15.05 22.38
CA ASP A 61 42.13 -13.69 21.90
C ASP A 61 40.88 -12.79 21.79
N ASN A 62 39.73 -13.28 22.22
CA ASN A 62 38.43 -12.61 22.15
C ASN A 62 37.99 -12.27 20.72
N LYS A 63 38.45 -13.05 19.72
CA LYS A 63 38.02 -12.94 18.32
C LYS A 63 36.86 -13.87 18.04
N GLU A 64 35.83 -13.35 17.38
CA GLU A 64 34.68 -14.14 16.92
C GLU A 64 34.94 -14.77 15.56
N HIS A 65 34.55 -16.03 15.43
CA HIS A 65 34.66 -16.83 14.24
C HIS A 65 33.34 -17.55 13.99
N GLU A 66 33.08 -17.91 12.73
CA GLU A 66 31.88 -18.64 12.33
C GLU A 66 32.27 -20.04 11.84
N ALA A 67 31.57 -21.06 12.34
CA ALA A 67 31.72 -22.44 11.89
C ALA A 67 30.38 -22.96 11.36
N PHE A 68 30.40 -23.51 10.15
CA PHE A 68 29.31 -24.30 9.62
C PHE A 68 29.59 -25.78 9.89
N ILE A 69 28.65 -26.45 10.56
CA ILE A 69 28.73 -27.87 10.89
C ILE A 69 27.63 -28.60 10.13
N GLU A 70 28.03 -29.50 9.25
CA GLU A 70 27.12 -30.35 8.48
C GLU A 70 26.47 -31.40 9.38
N TYR A 71 25.22 -31.74 9.08
CA TYR A 71 24.58 -32.89 9.72
C TYR A 71 25.24 -34.19 9.26
N ASN A 72 25.30 -35.16 10.16
CA ASN A 72 25.71 -36.52 9.81
C ASN A 72 24.64 -37.31 9.03
N VAL A 73 23.45 -36.76 8.87
CA VAL A 73 22.31 -37.34 8.13
C VAL A 73 21.57 -36.27 7.32
N SER A 74 20.95 -36.67 6.22
CA SER A 74 20.13 -35.75 5.41
C SER A 74 18.83 -35.38 6.12
N ILE A 75 18.59 -34.08 6.29
CA ILE A 75 17.38 -33.57 6.93
C ILE A 75 16.42 -33.01 5.88
N THR A 76 15.20 -33.52 5.87
CA THR A 76 14.13 -33.04 4.95
C THR A 76 12.94 -32.44 5.67
N LYS A 77 12.84 -32.62 6.99
CA LYS A 77 11.74 -32.13 7.82
C LYS A 77 12.27 -31.47 9.09
N VAL A 78 11.62 -30.40 9.53
CA VAL A 78 12.06 -29.60 10.69
C VAL A 78 12.00 -30.41 11.99
N GLU A 79 11.09 -31.39 12.05
CA GLU A 79 10.92 -32.28 13.20
C GLU A 79 12.14 -33.19 13.45
N ASP A 80 12.89 -33.49 12.39
CA ASP A 80 14.06 -34.38 12.43
C ASP A 80 15.32 -33.63 12.90
N VAL A 81 15.33 -32.29 12.86
CA VAL A 81 16.47 -31.45 13.25
C VAL A 81 16.85 -31.65 14.71
N LEU A 82 15.88 -31.58 15.62
CA LEU A 82 16.17 -31.60 17.05
C LEU A 82 16.70 -32.97 17.55
N PRO A 83 16.16 -34.12 17.13
CA PRO A 83 16.75 -35.43 17.41
C PRO A 83 18.20 -35.54 16.91
N VAL A 84 18.49 -35.07 15.71
CA VAL A 84 19.85 -35.12 15.12
C VAL A 84 20.81 -34.24 15.91
N LEU A 85 20.42 -32.99 16.20
CA LEU A 85 21.24 -32.08 17.02
C LEU A 85 21.55 -32.67 18.39
N ARG A 86 20.58 -33.33 19.04
CA ARG A 86 20.83 -33.99 20.34
C ARG A 86 21.83 -35.13 20.24
N ALA A 87 21.73 -35.96 19.21
CA ALA A 87 22.66 -37.05 18.99
C ALA A 87 24.08 -36.53 18.76
N MET A 88 24.23 -35.52 17.89
CA MET A 88 25.52 -34.88 17.61
C MET A 88 26.09 -34.17 18.84
N THR A 89 25.27 -33.46 19.62
CA THR A 89 25.73 -32.82 20.87
C THR A 89 26.22 -33.85 21.87
N LYS A 90 25.49 -34.95 22.05
CA LYS A 90 25.89 -36.02 22.96
C LYS A 90 27.25 -36.61 22.56
N GLU A 91 27.44 -36.91 21.27
CA GLU A 91 28.71 -37.39 20.72
C GLU A 91 29.86 -36.40 20.98
N ALA A 92 29.62 -35.11 20.72
CA ALA A 92 30.60 -34.06 20.94
C ALA A 92 30.98 -33.90 22.42
N GLU A 93 29.99 -33.89 23.32
CA GLU A 93 30.18 -33.78 24.76
C GLU A 93 30.96 -34.98 25.32
N GLU A 94 30.63 -36.20 24.90
CA GLU A 94 31.36 -37.41 25.27
C GLU A 94 32.82 -37.36 24.78
N SER A 95 33.05 -36.90 23.55
CA SER A 95 34.39 -36.80 22.98
C SER A 95 35.29 -35.77 23.67
N VAL A 96 34.72 -34.69 24.20
CA VAL A 96 35.47 -33.61 24.84
C VAL A 96 35.43 -33.68 26.38
N GLY A 97 34.83 -34.74 26.93
CA GLY A 97 34.72 -34.97 28.37
C GLY A 97 33.80 -33.98 29.10
N MET A 98 32.83 -33.38 28.39
CA MET A 98 31.85 -32.45 28.96
C MET A 98 30.60 -33.21 29.44
N PRO A 99 29.94 -32.75 30.52
CA PRO A 99 28.70 -33.35 30.99
C PRO A 99 27.56 -33.10 30.00
N ASN A 100 26.62 -34.05 29.91
CA ASN A 100 25.49 -33.97 28.99
C ASN A 100 24.57 -32.78 29.35
N SER A 101 24.59 -31.72 28.52
CA SER A 101 23.89 -30.47 28.81
C SER A 101 22.45 -30.42 28.30
N LEU A 102 22.03 -31.35 27.43
CA LEU A 102 20.68 -31.39 26.84
C LEU A 102 19.69 -32.27 27.64
N THR A 103 19.89 -32.42 28.95
CA THR A 103 19.09 -33.30 29.84
C THR A 103 17.71 -32.74 30.24
N GLY A 104 17.31 -31.55 29.77
CA GLY A 104 15.98 -30.97 29.97
C GLY A 104 15.29 -30.69 28.63
N LEU A 105 14.16 -31.36 28.37
CA LEU A 105 13.35 -31.13 27.17
C LEU A 105 12.73 -29.72 27.18
N PRO A 106 12.89 -28.91 26.12
CA PRO A 106 11.83 -28.00 25.72
C PRO A 106 10.70 -28.87 25.16
N PRO A 107 9.44 -28.56 25.48
CA PRO A 107 8.34 -29.28 24.88
C PRO A 107 8.33 -29.01 23.38
N LEU A 108 8.44 -30.05 22.55
CA LEU A 108 8.14 -29.98 21.11
C LEU A 108 6.77 -29.32 20.84
N LYS A 109 5.85 -29.39 21.82
CA LYS A 109 4.56 -28.68 21.81
C LYS A 109 4.70 -27.16 21.85
N ALA A 110 5.65 -26.61 22.61
CA ALA A 110 5.88 -25.17 22.71
C ALA A 110 6.45 -24.58 21.41
N VAL A 111 7.25 -25.38 20.71
CA VAL A 111 7.79 -25.03 19.39
C VAL A 111 6.67 -25.02 18.34
N LYS A 112 5.82 -26.06 18.28
CA LYS A 112 4.67 -26.09 17.36
C LYS A 112 3.69 -24.94 17.61
N SER A 113 3.38 -24.64 18.88
CA SER A 113 2.49 -23.53 19.21
C SER A 113 3.05 -22.17 18.80
N ALA A 114 4.37 -21.96 18.90
CA ALA A 114 4.99 -20.70 18.49
C ALA A 114 4.92 -20.50 16.96
N THR A 115 5.13 -21.56 16.19
CA THR A 115 5.03 -21.54 14.72
C THR A 115 3.59 -21.36 14.25
N GLU A 116 2.61 -21.99 14.91
CA GLU A 116 1.18 -21.80 14.62
C GLU A 116 0.71 -20.38 14.95
N VAL A 117 1.17 -19.81 16.06
CA VAL A 117 0.86 -18.41 16.43
C VAL A 117 1.49 -17.42 15.45
N GLN A 118 2.71 -17.67 14.97
CA GLN A 118 3.33 -16.84 13.94
C GLN A 118 2.54 -16.88 12.62
N LYS A 119 2.15 -18.07 12.15
CA LYS A 119 1.32 -18.21 10.94
C LYS A 119 -0.04 -17.52 11.10
N ALA A 120 -0.67 -17.66 12.26
CA ALA A 120 -1.94 -16.97 12.55
C ALA A 120 -1.78 -15.44 12.56
N GLN A 121 -0.70 -14.91 13.13
CA GLN A 121 -0.40 -13.48 13.09
C GLN A 121 -0.11 -12.98 11.67
N GLU A 122 0.62 -13.75 10.87
CA GLU A 122 0.96 -13.39 9.50
C GLU A 122 -0.29 -13.37 8.60
N GLU A 123 -1.19 -14.36 8.75
CA GLU A 123 -2.51 -14.37 8.11
C GLU A 123 -3.39 -13.20 8.55
N GLU A 124 -3.36 -12.81 9.83
CA GLU A 124 -4.14 -11.68 10.33
C GLU A 124 -3.60 -10.34 9.81
N ILE A 125 -2.27 -10.18 9.73
CA ILE A 125 -1.60 -9.03 9.10
C ILE A 125 -1.96 -8.94 7.61
N GLU A 126 -1.94 -10.06 6.88
CA GLU A 126 -2.30 -10.11 5.46
C GLU A 126 -3.77 -9.73 5.25
N ARG A 127 -4.69 -10.21 6.11
CA ARG A 127 -6.11 -9.80 6.08
C ARG A 127 -6.30 -8.31 6.35
N LEU A 128 -5.56 -7.74 7.30
CA LEU A 128 -5.61 -6.30 7.60
C LEU A 128 -5.09 -5.46 6.43
N HIS A 129 -4.01 -5.89 5.78
CA HIS A 129 -3.49 -5.25 4.57
C HIS A 129 -4.49 -5.27 3.41
N HIS A 130 -5.15 -6.41 3.16
CA HIS A 130 -6.18 -6.52 2.13
C HIS A 130 -7.41 -5.64 2.41
N HIS A 131 -7.83 -5.53 3.67
CA HIS A 131 -8.96 -4.69 4.05
C HIS A 131 -8.67 -3.20 3.81
N ASN A 132 -7.48 -2.72 4.23
CA ASN A 132 -7.07 -1.33 4.03
C ASN A 132 -6.86 -0.99 2.55
N SER A 133 -6.24 -1.89 1.77
CA SER A 133 -6.06 -1.72 0.34
C SER A 133 -7.41 -1.59 -0.41
N SER A 134 -8.44 -2.35 -0.01
CA SER A 134 -9.77 -2.28 -0.63
C SER A 134 -10.49 -0.94 -0.37
N LYS A 135 -10.31 -0.35 0.82
CA LYS A 135 -10.88 0.97 1.17
C LYS A 135 -10.20 2.09 0.41
N GLU A 136 -8.88 2.04 0.31
CA GLU A 136 -8.08 3.04 -0.41
C GLU A 136 -8.41 3.00 -1.91
N THR A 137 -8.57 1.81 -2.49
CA THR A 137 -8.96 1.63 -3.89
C THR A 137 -10.37 2.17 -4.17
N LYS A 138 -11.33 1.95 -3.27
CA LYS A 138 -12.67 2.54 -3.40
C LYS A 138 -12.64 4.06 -3.25
N SER A 139 -11.89 4.61 -2.30
CA SER A 139 -11.77 6.06 -2.13
C SER A 139 -11.16 6.73 -3.38
N ASN A 140 -10.12 6.11 -3.97
CA ASN A 140 -9.46 6.63 -5.17
C ASN A 140 -10.34 6.53 -6.42
N ALA A 141 -11.19 5.50 -6.53
CA ALA A 141 -12.14 5.37 -7.63
C ALA A 141 -13.27 6.44 -7.58
N LEU A 142 -13.58 6.95 -6.39
CA LEU A 142 -14.62 7.96 -6.18
C LEU A 142 -14.11 9.38 -6.44
N ASP A 143 -12.81 9.62 -6.29
CA ASP A 143 -12.17 10.90 -6.49
C ASP A 143 -11.78 11.15 -7.96
N VAL A 144 -12.76 11.10 -8.86
CA VAL A 144 -12.57 11.36 -10.29
C VAL A 144 -13.42 12.55 -10.72
N PHE A 145 -12.85 13.41 -11.56
CA PHE A 145 -13.54 14.53 -12.18
C PHE A 145 -13.82 14.23 -13.66
N TYR A 146 -15.05 14.51 -14.10
CA TYR A 146 -15.43 14.40 -15.51
C TYR A 146 -15.80 15.78 -16.04
N PRO A 147 -15.07 16.31 -17.03
CA PRO A 147 -15.41 17.60 -17.62
C PRO A 147 -16.75 17.51 -18.37
N ALA A 148 -17.42 18.65 -18.53
CA ALA A 148 -18.56 18.76 -19.43
C ALA A 148 -18.14 18.36 -20.86
N ASP A 149 -19.07 17.78 -21.65
CA ASP A 149 -18.74 17.37 -23.02
C ASP A 149 -18.34 18.60 -23.87
N LEU A 150 -17.37 18.44 -24.77
CA LEU A 150 -16.76 19.55 -25.51
C LEU A 150 -17.80 20.43 -26.25
N HIS A 151 -18.82 19.80 -26.84
CA HIS A 151 -19.87 20.54 -27.56
C HIS A 151 -20.67 21.47 -26.63
N TRP A 152 -20.93 21.07 -25.38
CA TRP A 152 -21.56 21.94 -24.38
C TRP A 152 -20.64 23.08 -23.95
N GLN A 153 -19.35 22.80 -23.76
CA GLN A 153 -18.38 23.85 -23.42
C GLN A 153 -18.35 24.94 -24.50
N VAL A 154 -18.27 24.52 -25.77
CA VAL A 154 -18.25 25.43 -26.93
C VAL A 154 -19.57 26.20 -27.04
N LEU A 155 -20.72 25.51 -26.95
CA LEU A 155 -22.03 26.14 -27.08
C LEU A 155 -22.29 27.18 -25.98
N ILE A 156 -21.95 26.87 -24.73
CA ILE A 156 -22.12 27.78 -23.60
C ILE A 156 -21.14 28.96 -23.71
N ALA A 157 -19.87 28.71 -24.06
CA ALA A 157 -18.88 29.77 -24.23
C ALA A 157 -19.27 30.74 -25.35
N LEU A 158 -19.69 30.22 -26.52
CA LEU A 158 -20.17 31.05 -27.63
C LEU A 158 -21.47 31.77 -27.28
N GLY A 159 -22.40 31.10 -26.62
CA GLY A 159 -23.67 31.68 -26.19
C GLY A 159 -23.49 32.84 -25.21
N LEU A 160 -22.78 32.61 -24.11
CA LEU A 160 -22.48 33.64 -23.11
C LEU A 160 -21.58 34.74 -23.66
N GLY A 161 -20.56 34.40 -24.46
CA GLY A 161 -19.66 35.35 -25.09
C GLY A 161 -20.37 36.28 -26.07
N THR A 162 -21.23 35.72 -26.94
CA THR A 162 -22.05 36.50 -27.86
C THR A 162 -23.04 37.37 -27.09
N ASN A 163 -23.68 36.84 -26.05
CA ASN A 163 -24.62 37.59 -25.23
C ASN A 163 -23.92 38.77 -24.51
N ALA A 164 -22.73 38.55 -23.94
CA ALA A 164 -21.91 39.60 -23.34
C ALA A 164 -21.51 40.66 -24.37
N LEU A 165 -21.07 40.24 -25.56
CA LEU A 165 -20.71 41.14 -26.64
C LEU A 165 -21.90 42.04 -27.02
N LEU A 166 -23.07 41.45 -27.25
CA LEU A 166 -24.28 42.21 -27.59
C LEU A 166 -24.77 43.10 -26.43
N ALA A 167 -24.57 42.69 -25.18
CA ALA A 167 -25.00 43.45 -24.00
C ALA A 167 -24.17 44.72 -23.73
N TYR A 168 -22.87 44.67 -24.05
CA TYR A 168 -21.90 45.67 -23.59
C TYR A 168 -21.11 46.39 -24.68
N ALA A 169 -21.03 45.85 -25.91
CA ALA A 169 -20.37 46.56 -27.00
C ALA A 169 -21.16 47.81 -27.43
N SER A 170 -20.44 48.79 -27.98
CA SER A 170 -21.04 49.98 -28.59
C SER A 170 -21.73 49.63 -29.91
N ASP A 171 -22.76 50.41 -30.26
CA ASP A 171 -23.48 50.20 -31.52
C ASP A 171 -22.57 50.40 -32.75
N GLU A 172 -21.57 51.28 -32.65
CA GLU A 172 -20.56 51.49 -33.71
C GLU A 172 -19.72 50.23 -33.94
N PHE A 173 -19.16 49.67 -32.85
CA PHE A 173 -18.36 48.45 -32.93
C PHE A 173 -19.16 47.28 -33.52
N LEU A 174 -20.40 47.10 -33.05
CA LEU A 174 -21.28 46.03 -33.51
C LEU A 174 -21.61 46.18 -35.00
N ARG A 175 -21.80 47.41 -35.50
CA ARG A 175 -22.10 47.65 -36.91
C ARG A 175 -20.92 47.33 -37.82
N GLU A 176 -19.70 47.63 -37.37
CA GLU A 176 -18.47 47.42 -38.16
C GLU A 176 -17.96 45.97 -38.12
N ASN A 177 -18.07 45.31 -36.97
CA ASN A 177 -17.33 44.06 -36.70
C ASN A 177 -18.23 42.82 -36.54
N VAL A 178 -19.55 43.00 -36.43
CA VAL A 178 -20.48 41.88 -36.17
C VAL A 178 -21.45 41.73 -37.34
N PRO A 179 -21.80 40.49 -37.74
CA PRO A 179 -22.79 40.25 -38.77
C PRO A 179 -24.10 41.01 -38.55
N SER A 180 -24.65 41.59 -39.62
CA SER A 180 -25.83 42.45 -39.57
C SER A 180 -27.03 41.81 -38.87
N PHE A 181 -27.22 40.50 -38.99
CA PHE A 181 -28.31 39.78 -38.33
C PHE A 181 -28.22 39.84 -36.79
N LEU A 182 -27.02 39.76 -36.20
CA LEU A 182 -26.83 39.86 -34.75
C LEU A 182 -27.11 41.29 -34.26
N PHE A 183 -26.71 42.29 -35.05
CA PHE A 183 -27.06 43.68 -34.79
C PHE A 183 -28.58 43.90 -34.84
N SER A 184 -29.29 43.32 -35.81
CA SER A 184 -30.76 43.36 -35.87
C SER A 184 -31.41 42.71 -34.65
N ILE A 185 -30.92 41.54 -34.20
CA ILE A 185 -31.38 40.90 -32.96
C ILE A 185 -31.18 41.85 -31.76
N ARG A 186 -30.03 42.51 -31.67
CA ARG A 186 -29.71 43.47 -30.61
C ARG A 186 -30.61 44.70 -30.61
N GLN A 187 -31.07 45.16 -31.76
CA GLN A 187 -32.04 46.25 -31.86
C GLN A 187 -33.45 45.79 -31.44
N ILE A 188 -33.86 44.57 -31.81
CA ILE A 188 -35.15 43.99 -31.42
C ILE A 188 -35.22 43.76 -29.91
N LEU A 189 -34.20 43.13 -29.32
CA LEU A 189 -34.20 42.78 -27.90
C LEU A 189 -33.82 43.95 -27.00
N THR A 190 -33.15 44.98 -27.52
CA THR A 190 -32.57 46.11 -26.76
C THR A 190 -31.39 45.73 -25.85
N ALA A 191 -30.51 46.69 -25.56
CA ALA A 191 -29.32 46.49 -24.72
C ALA A 191 -29.67 46.06 -23.30
N SER A 192 -30.70 46.71 -22.76
CA SER A 192 -31.11 46.59 -21.37
C SER A 192 -31.62 45.18 -21.09
N LEU A 193 -32.45 44.62 -21.97
CA LEU A 193 -32.94 43.26 -21.82
C LEU A 193 -31.82 42.23 -21.96
N ILE A 194 -30.97 42.34 -22.98
CA ILE A 194 -29.85 41.42 -23.19
C ILE A 194 -28.90 41.44 -21.98
N ARG A 195 -28.60 42.61 -21.43
CA ARG A 195 -27.82 42.73 -20.19
C ARG A 195 -28.49 42.02 -19.01
N LYS A 196 -29.80 42.15 -18.82
CA LYS A 196 -30.55 41.42 -17.78
C LYS A 196 -30.50 39.91 -18.01
N ILE A 197 -30.62 39.44 -19.25
CA ILE A 197 -30.50 38.02 -19.60
C ILE A 197 -29.10 37.51 -19.25
N PHE A 198 -28.05 38.24 -19.65
CA PHE A 198 -26.68 37.87 -19.35
C PHE A 198 -26.41 37.83 -17.83
N GLN A 199 -26.84 38.85 -17.09
CA GLN A 199 -26.73 38.88 -15.63
C GLN A 199 -27.51 37.74 -14.97
N GLY A 200 -28.72 37.44 -15.44
CA GLY A 200 -29.51 36.30 -14.98
C GLY A 200 -28.76 34.98 -15.21
N ALA A 201 -28.18 34.79 -16.38
CA ALA A 201 -27.36 33.60 -16.69
C ALA A 201 -26.16 33.47 -15.73
N LEU A 202 -25.43 34.57 -15.47
CA LEU A 202 -24.32 34.56 -14.51
C LEU A 202 -24.76 34.18 -13.09
N ILE A 203 -25.92 34.69 -12.63
CA ILE A 203 -26.47 34.35 -11.31
C ILE A 203 -26.85 32.87 -11.24
N CYS A 204 -27.48 32.33 -12.30
CA CYS A 204 -27.83 30.92 -12.37
C CYS A 204 -26.57 30.05 -12.29
N HIS A 205 -25.55 30.35 -13.09
CA HIS A 205 -24.27 29.63 -13.10
C HIS A 205 -23.55 29.68 -11.74
N ALA A 206 -23.50 30.85 -11.09
CA ALA A 206 -22.93 30.99 -9.76
C ALA A 206 -23.70 30.14 -8.72
N THR A 207 -25.03 30.13 -8.81
CA THR A 207 -25.91 29.32 -7.94
C THR A 207 -25.65 27.82 -8.13
N GLU A 208 -25.53 27.37 -9.38
CA GLU A 208 -25.21 25.97 -9.70
C GLU A 208 -23.82 25.57 -9.17
N GLY A 209 -22.83 26.46 -9.27
CA GLY A 209 -21.51 26.28 -8.69
C GLY A 209 -21.56 26.06 -7.16
N LEU A 210 -22.34 26.88 -6.45
CA LEU A 210 -22.55 26.72 -5.00
C LEU A 210 -23.23 25.39 -4.66
N ILE A 211 -24.24 24.98 -5.43
CA ILE A 211 -24.90 23.67 -5.25
C ILE A 211 -23.89 22.54 -5.45
N ALA A 212 -23.04 22.61 -6.49
CA ALA A 212 -22.03 21.60 -6.75
C ALA A 212 -21.01 21.51 -5.60
N LEU A 213 -20.58 22.65 -5.06
CA LEU A 213 -19.73 22.71 -3.89
C LEU A 213 -20.39 22.03 -2.68
N SER A 214 -21.65 22.37 -2.37
CA SER A 214 -22.40 21.73 -1.29
C SER A 214 -22.53 20.22 -1.47
N ILE A 215 -22.77 19.74 -2.70
CA ILE A 215 -22.82 18.31 -3.01
C ILE A 215 -21.47 17.65 -2.75
N CYS A 216 -20.37 18.26 -3.20
CA CYS A 216 -19.04 17.69 -3.03
C CYS A 216 -18.62 17.61 -1.56
N LEU A 217 -18.87 18.67 -0.78
CA LEU A 217 -18.60 18.70 0.65
C LEU A 217 -19.47 17.69 1.41
N ASN A 218 -20.76 17.58 1.09
CA ASN A 218 -21.64 16.61 1.76
C ASN A 218 -21.26 15.15 1.48
N ARG A 219 -20.65 14.86 0.32
CA ARG A 219 -20.23 13.49 -0.04
C ARG A 219 -18.92 13.07 0.62
N ASN A 220 -18.05 14.00 1.02
CA ASN A 220 -16.76 13.75 1.68
C ASN A 220 -15.83 12.73 0.97
N CYS A 221 -16.07 12.45 -0.31
CA CYS A 221 -15.31 11.45 -1.09
C CYS A 221 -14.38 12.05 -2.13
N TYR A 222 -14.35 13.39 -2.25
CA TYR A 222 -13.55 14.11 -3.23
C TYR A 222 -12.36 14.78 -2.56
N SER A 223 -11.20 14.77 -3.22
CA SER A 223 -10.06 15.61 -2.84
C SER A 223 -10.38 17.08 -3.08
N VAL A 224 -9.68 17.96 -2.35
CA VAL A 224 -9.80 19.42 -2.51
C VAL A 224 -9.62 19.85 -3.98
N SER A 225 -8.74 19.18 -4.72
CA SER A 225 -8.53 19.44 -6.15
C SER A 225 -9.79 19.17 -6.96
N ASN A 226 -10.44 18.02 -6.76
CA ASN A 226 -11.64 17.67 -7.51
C ASN A 226 -12.88 18.42 -7.03
N VAL A 227 -12.99 18.77 -5.74
CA VAL A 227 -14.00 19.72 -5.25
C VAL A 227 -13.90 21.04 -6.01
N CYS A 228 -12.66 21.56 -6.16
CA CYS A 228 -12.42 22.78 -6.91
C CYS A 228 -12.78 22.64 -8.40
N LYS A 229 -12.32 21.57 -9.07
CA LYS A 229 -12.65 21.31 -10.48
C LYS A 229 -14.15 21.19 -10.71
N TRP A 230 -14.88 20.43 -9.89
CA TRP A 230 -16.34 20.30 -9.98
C TRP A 230 -17.04 21.62 -9.79
N THR A 231 -16.62 22.41 -8.81
CA THR A 231 -17.20 23.74 -8.52
C THR A 231 -16.96 24.70 -9.68
N VAL A 232 -15.70 24.85 -10.13
CA VAL A 232 -15.33 25.76 -11.23
C VAL A 232 -15.99 25.35 -12.54
N SER A 233 -15.94 24.05 -12.88
CA SER A 233 -16.57 23.52 -14.10
C SER A 233 -18.07 23.77 -14.09
N THR A 234 -18.73 23.61 -12.93
CA THR A 234 -20.18 23.85 -12.82
C THR A 234 -20.51 25.34 -12.86
N THR A 235 -19.69 26.21 -12.29
CA THR A 235 -19.85 27.66 -12.47
C THR A 235 -19.69 28.07 -13.94
N LEU A 236 -18.77 27.46 -14.69
CA LEU A 236 -18.53 27.83 -16.09
C LEU A 236 -19.56 27.23 -17.06
N PHE A 237 -19.93 25.97 -16.87
CA PHE A 237 -20.74 25.20 -17.82
C PHE A 237 -22.12 24.79 -17.29
N GLY A 238 -22.47 25.25 -16.09
CA GLY A 238 -23.79 25.10 -15.49
C GLY A 238 -24.28 23.65 -15.43
N ALA A 239 -25.55 23.46 -15.77
CA ALA A 239 -26.23 22.17 -15.82
C ALA A 239 -25.46 21.07 -16.58
N ALA A 240 -24.69 21.39 -17.61
CA ALA A 240 -23.93 20.40 -18.37
C ALA A 240 -22.88 19.70 -17.49
N SER A 241 -22.13 20.47 -16.70
CA SER A 241 -21.18 19.94 -15.72
C SER A 241 -21.90 19.31 -14.52
N MET A 242 -22.97 19.93 -14.02
CA MET A 242 -23.76 19.39 -12.91
C MET A 242 -24.30 17.98 -13.21
N SER A 243 -24.73 17.73 -14.45
CA SER A 243 -25.25 16.42 -14.86
C SER A 243 -24.23 15.30 -14.67
N LYS A 244 -22.95 15.56 -14.95
CA LYS A 244 -21.84 14.60 -14.76
C LYS A 244 -21.59 14.35 -13.26
N LEU A 245 -21.63 15.39 -12.42
CA LEU A 245 -21.49 15.26 -10.96
C LEU A 245 -22.63 14.42 -10.33
N LEU A 246 -23.85 14.62 -10.82
CA LEU A 246 -25.03 13.87 -10.38
C LEU A 246 -24.99 12.41 -10.86
N ASP A 247 -24.60 12.17 -12.11
CA ASP A 247 -24.46 10.82 -12.67
C ASP A 247 -23.40 10.02 -11.90
N GLN A 248 -22.24 10.62 -11.64
CA GLN A 248 -21.23 10.01 -10.79
C GLN A 248 -21.84 9.63 -9.43
N GLY A 249 -22.55 10.55 -8.78
CA GLY A 249 -23.20 10.28 -7.48
C GLY A 249 -24.24 9.15 -7.49
N LYS A 250 -24.86 8.86 -8.64
CA LYS A 250 -25.74 7.71 -8.81
C LYS A 250 -24.95 6.41 -8.87
N ARG A 251 -23.84 6.38 -9.64
CA ARG A 251 -22.94 5.23 -9.74
C ARG A 251 -22.39 4.80 -8.39
N ILE A 252 -22.00 5.79 -7.57
CA ILE A 252 -21.56 5.58 -6.18
C ILE A 252 -22.63 4.85 -5.36
N ARG A 253 -23.89 5.28 -5.44
CA ARG A 253 -24.99 4.66 -4.69
C ARG A 253 -25.36 3.27 -5.20
N SER A 254 -25.17 2.99 -6.49
CA SER A 254 -25.45 1.68 -7.09
C SER A 254 -24.30 0.67 -6.95
N GLY A 255 -23.17 1.04 -6.31
CA GLY A 255 -22.03 0.15 -6.09
C GLY A 255 -21.35 -0.33 -7.38
N HIS A 256 -21.45 0.45 -8.46
CA HIS A 256 -20.79 0.22 -9.75
C HIS A 256 -19.60 1.15 -9.92
#